data_AF-A0A8J7VWH8-F1
#
_entry.id   AF-A0A8J7VWH8-F1
#
_cell.length_a   1.000
_cell.length_b   1.000
_cell.length_c   1.000
_cell.angle_alpha   90.00
_cell.angle_beta   90.00
_cell.angle_gamma   90.00
#
_symmetry.space_group_name_H-M   'P 1'
#
loop_
_entity.id
_entity.type
_entity.pdbx_description
1 polymer ?
#
loop_
_entity_poly.entity_id
_entity_poly.type
_entity_poly.pdbx_seq_one_letter_code
_entity_poly.pdbx_strand_id
1 'polypeptide(L)'
;MKKYVCFSIIVLILSFSTQSSYGNSGPVYWTGYPNYELMSVDDNSPIEVTRETLEFDLTKSEKSSFTISGTVKAAYQMRNTTEVDHSVQMAFPFISSVNQLDSENIKISADGQSVPYEIYFGDVVGNHGSPFQEESSLEFEFSDIVEKISQKTYQAKHFTLESKGTLYRFQVRPTSEERIHFSVEFQFNPQKTKVLTYGFDRYERSEDKIRIASGCMEPQILEIFVMGEDLDFNVQSFSDGSLEEKTDLFDYDLSVQEIDFKNYFNQYIETLQMNYGGTVRYKPQIFELYCKALDVSFVRNEGFSSEHDLLEQGQYQRIMTFIYTVDFPKQSEKSVEVSYSTFGTMDKTKTAKPIYSFQYILNPAEHWKDFKDLSVKILTPKEAPYLVDSSVSFEKTGEREYTAFLSSLPDQDLRFSLYEDEQITLIDRTTGKLYGYFGYATPVVVGGIVIIAAIIILLSFSRMIKKKE
;
A
#
# COMPACT_ATOMS: atom_id res chain seq x y z
N MET A 1 48.84 -24.31 -30.58
CA MET A 1 48.38 -23.46 -29.45
C MET A 1 47.19 -22.55 -29.80
N LYS A 2 47.27 -21.62 -30.78
CA LYS A 2 46.16 -20.68 -31.10
C LYS A 2 44.78 -21.33 -31.33
N LYS A 3 44.71 -22.43 -32.11
CA LYS A 3 43.44 -23.14 -32.38
C LYS A 3 42.80 -23.77 -31.15
N TYR A 4 43.62 -24.33 -30.24
CA TYR A 4 43.13 -24.93 -29.00
C TYR A 4 42.67 -23.86 -28.01
N VAL A 5 43.33 -22.70 -27.95
CA VAL A 5 42.89 -21.56 -27.13
C VAL A 5 41.55 -21.00 -27.65
N CYS A 6 41.39 -20.83 -28.97
CA CYS A 6 40.09 -20.43 -29.54
C CYS A 6 38.98 -21.45 -29.24
N PHE A 7 39.27 -22.75 -29.36
CA PHE A 7 38.30 -23.79 -29.07
C PHE A 7 37.90 -23.80 -27.58
N SER A 8 38.87 -23.67 -26.66
CA SER A 8 38.58 -23.55 -25.23
C SER A 8 37.77 -22.30 -24.89
N ILE A 9 38.02 -21.16 -25.54
CA ILE A 9 37.25 -19.93 -25.36
C ILE A 9 35.82 -20.11 -25.86
N ILE A 10 35.62 -20.75 -27.02
CA ILE A 10 34.29 -21.00 -27.59
C ILE A 10 33.48 -21.95 -26.71
N VAL A 11 34.10 -23.03 -26.22
CA VAL A 11 33.44 -23.97 -25.28
C VAL A 11 33.08 -23.27 -23.98
N LEU A 12 33.94 -22.39 -23.46
CA LEU A 12 33.68 -21.62 -22.25
C LEU A 12 32.51 -20.64 -22.46
N ILE A 13 32.47 -19.91 -23.59
CA ILE A 13 31.36 -19.00 -23.96
C ILE A 13 30.04 -19.78 -24.09
N LEU A 14 30.05 -20.94 -24.74
CA LEU A 14 28.87 -21.80 -24.90
C LEU A 14 28.38 -22.41 -23.58
N SER A 15 29.27 -22.56 -22.59
CA SER A 15 28.92 -23.04 -21.24
C SER A 15 28.20 -21.97 -20.40
N PHE A 16 28.38 -20.69 -20.72
CA PHE A 16 27.66 -19.58 -20.07
C PHE A 16 26.30 -19.26 -20.72
N SER A 17 26.01 -19.79 -21.93
CA SER A 17 24.73 -19.56 -22.62
C SER A 17 23.57 -20.45 -22.16
N THR A 18 23.81 -21.44 -21.29
CA THR A 18 22.74 -22.23 -20.66
C THR A 18 22.39 -21.64 -19.29
N GLN A 19 21.79 -20.47 -19.27
CA GLN A 19 21.17 -19.96 -18.05
C GLN A 19 19.67 -20.19 -18.12
N SER A 20 19.15 -20.94 -17.15
CA SER A 20 17.73 -20.97 -16.84
C SER A 20 17.31 -19.54 -16.47
N SER A 21 16.51 -18.88 -17.30
CA SER A 21 15.84 -17.66 -16.89
C SER A 21 14.77 -18.05 -15.86
N TYR A 22 15.10 -17.96 -14.58
CA TYR A 22 14.07 -17.94 -13.56
C TYR A 22 13.35 -16.60 -13.72
N GLY A 23 12.10 -16.64 -14.18
CA GLY A 23 11.19 -15.50 -14.18
C GLY A 23 10.81 -15.10 -12.75
N ASN A 24 11.80 -14.72 -11.93
CA ASN A 24 11.56 -14.12 -10.63
C ASN A 24 11.14 -12.67 -10.87
N SER A 25 9.85 -12.47 -11.14
CA SER A 25 9.20 -11.17 -11.32
C SER A 25 8.92 -10.44 -9.98
N GLY A 26 9.61 -10.83 -8.90
CA GLY A 26 9.48 -10.19 -7.61
C GLY A 26 10.20 -8.83 -7.59
N PRO A 27 9.65 -7.81 -6.91
CA PRO A 27 10.27 -6.50 -6.80
C PRO A 27 11.62 -6.60 -6.07
N VAL A 28 12.56 -5.72 -6.41
CA VAL A 28 13.86 -5.58 -5.72
C VAL A 28 13.81 -4.54 -4.59
N TYR A 29 12.70 -3.82 -4.50
CA TYR A 29 12.41 -2.85 -3.46
C TYR A 29 10.91 -2.89 -3.19
N TRP A 30 10.51 -2.96 -1.93
CA TRP A 30 9.12 -2.88 -1.49
C TRP A 30 9.03 -1.95 -0.30
N THR A 31 8.33 -0.84 -0.45
CA THR A 31 8.20 0.17 0.60
C THR A 31 7.35 -0.37 1.74
N GLY A 32 7.89 -0.31 2.95
CA GLY A 32 7.13 -0.37 4.20
C GLY A 32 6.95 1.05 4.72
N TYR A 33 6.05 1.22 5.67
CA TYR A 33 5.73 2.53 6.22
C TYR A 33 6.06 2.59 7.71
N PRO A 34 6.40 3.77 8.23
CA PRO A 34 6.63 3.92 9.66
C PRO A 34 5.36 3.62 10.45
N ASN A 35 5.60 3.07 11.63
CA ASN A 35 4.64 2.93 12.71
C ASN A 35 4.68 4.18 13.60
N TYR A 36 3.67 4.39 14.44
CA TYR A 36 3.60 5.59 15.28
C TYR A 36 3.21 5.26 16.72
N GLU A 37 3.54 6.18 17.61
CA GLU A 37 3.15 6.19 19.02
C GLU A 37 1.70 6.63 19.28
N LEU A 38 1.17 6.26 20.46
CA LEU A 38 -0.07 6.76 21.02
C LEU A 38 0.01 8.23 21.43
N MET A 39 -1.07 8.97 21.18
CA MET A 39 -1.12 10.41 21.36
C MET A 39 -2.44 10.86 22.01
N SER A 40 -2.40 11.97 22.74
CA SER A 40 -3.59 12.72 23.13
C SER A 40 -4.04 13.60 21.97
N VAL A 41 -5.35 13.69 21.72
CA VAL A 41 -5.91 14.64 20.76
C VAL A 41 -5.85 16.08 21.31
N ASP A 42 -5.98 16.23 22.63
CA ASP A 42 -5.82 17.53 23.29
C ASP A 42 -4.34 17.82 23.57
N ASP A 43 -3.89 19.02 23.21
CA ASP A 43 -2.56 19.54 23.56
C ASP A 43 -2.42 19.64 25.10
N ASN A 44 -1.24 19.24 25.61
CA ASN A 44 -0.88 19.31 27.05
C ASN A 44 -1.79 18.47 27.96
N SER A 45 -2.00 17.20 27.61
CA SER A 45 -2.74 16.27 28.48
C SER A 45 -2.13 16.20 29.88
N PRO A 46 -2.92 16.24 30.96
CA PRO A 46 -2.41 16.13 32.33
C PRO A 46 -1.94 14.71 32.71
N ILE A 47 -2.08 13.77 31.78
CA ILE A 47 -1.72 12.36 31.94
C ILE A 47 -0.22 12.17 31.68
N GLU A 48 0.43 11.41 32.56
CA GLU A 48 1.83 11.03 32.46
C GLU A 48 1.94 9.62 31.86
N VAL A 49 2.88 9.41 30.94
CA VAL A 49 3.27 8.07 30.48
C VAL A 49 4.45 7.62 31.32
N THR A 50 4.22 6.67 32.22
CA THR A 50 5.26 6.18 33.15
C THR A 50 6.08 5.04 32.56
N ARG A 51 5.57 4.37 31.55
CA ARG A 51 6.26 3.31 30.81
C ARG A 51 5.58 3.04 29.48
N GLU A 52 6.38 2.78 28.46
CA GLU A 52 5.96 2.15 27.22
C GLU A 52 6.68 0.81 27.03
N THR A 53 5.94 -0.19 26.56
CA THR A 53 6.49 -1.48 26.10
C THR A 53 6.07 -1.72 24.67
N LEU A 54 7.04 -1.67 23.76
CA LEU A 54 6.89 -1.95 22.34
C LEU A 54 7.36 -3.37 22.03
N GLU A 55 6.47 -4.18 21.46
CA GLU A 55 6.80 -5.51 20.96
C GLU A 55 6.55 -5.60 19.46
N PHE A 56 7.58 -5.95 18.70
CA PHE A 56 7.51 -6.31 17.28
C PHE A 56 7.55 -7.83 17.16
N ASP A 57 6.40 -8.47 17.01
CA ASP A 57 6.31 -9.90 16.69
C ASP A 57 6.28 -10.10 15.18
N LEU A 58 7.45 -10.35 14.61
CA LEU A 58 7.64 -10.62 13.18
C LEU A 58 7.73 -12.12 12.89
N THR A 59 7.44 -12.99 13.86
CA THR A 59 7.66 -14.44 13.73
C THR A 59 6.65 -15.11 12.79
N LYS A 60 5.49 -14.49 12.60
CA LYS A 60 4.40 -14.96 11.74
C LYS A 60 4.38 -14.33 10.35
N SER A 61 5.51 -13.76 9.90
CA SER A 61 5.66 -13.21 8.55
C SER A 61 5.07 -14.14 7.48
N GLU A 62 4.17 -13.60 6.66
CA GLU A 62 3.54 -14.38 5.60
C GLU A 62 4.52 -14.63 4.45
N LYS A 63 4.76 -15.91 4.15
CA LYS A 63 5.68 -16.33 3.07
C LYS A 63 5.29 -15.86 1.67
N SER A 64 4.04 -15.46 1.46
CA SER A 64 3.51 -14.98 0.16
C SER A 64 3.71 -13.49 -0.08
N SER A 65 4.19 -12.74 0.93
CA SER A 65 4.49 -11.31 0.81
C SER A 65 5.91 -11.10 0.27
N PHE A 66 6.12 -10.01 -0.48
CA PHE A 66 7.45 -9.57 -0.90
C PHE A 66 8.26 -8.91 0.22
N THR A 67 7.64 -8.72 1.40
CA THR A 67 8.26 -8.14 2.59
C THR A 67 7.86 -8.87 3.87
N ILE A 68 8.62 -8.64 4.94
CA ILE A 68 8.30 -9.14 6.28
C ILE A 68 7.09 -8.40 6.83
N SER A 69 6.09 -9.18 7.26
CA SER A 69 4.94 -8.70 8.02
C SER A 69 5.00 -9.19 9.47
N GLY A 70 4.23 -8.54 10.34
CA GLY A 70 4.08 -8.96 11.72
C GLY A 70 3.06 -8.12 12.49
N THR A 71 3.08 -8.25 13.80
CA THR A 71 2.22 -7.49 14.71
C THR A 71 3.08 -6.59 15.58
N VAL A 72 2.68 -5.33 15.70
CA VAL A 72 3.19 -4.41 16.72
C VAL A 72 2.20 -4.35 17.85
N LYS A 73 2.71 -4.45 19.08
CA LYS A 73 1.95 -4.21 20.30
C LYS A 73 2.63 -3.10 21.08
N ALA A 74 1.92 -1.99 21.26
CA ALA A 74 2.35 -0.87 22.08
C ALA A 74 1.50 -0.84 23.36
N ALA A 75 2.14 -1.03 24.50
CA ALA A 75 1.49 -1.06 25.81
C ALA A 75 2.03 0.05 26.71
N TYR A 76 1.14 0.91 27.18
CA TYR A 76 1.41 2.09 27.96
C TYR A 76 0.93 1.91 29.40
N GLN A 77 1.74 2.32 30.36
CA GLN A 77 1.29 2.61 31.72
C GLN A 77 1.16 4.11 31.87
N MET A 78 -0.05 4.55 32.19
CA MET A 78 -0.44 5.95 32.15
C MET A 78 -1.03 6.36 33.49
N ARG A 79 -0.77 7.58 33.95
CA ARG A 79 -1.16 8.05 35.27
C ARG A 79 -1.83 9.43 35.23
N ASN A 80 -3.01 9.52 35.84
CA ASN A 80 -3.61 10.79 36.22
C ASN A 80 -3.12 11.19 37.61
N THR A 81 -2.35 12.27 37.70
CA THR A 81 -1.82 12.81 38.97
C THR A 81 -2.69 13.89 39.58
N THR A 82 -3.80 14.26 38.94
CA THR A 82 -4.68 15.34 39.39
C THR A 82 -5.76 14.85 40.35
N GLU A 83 -6.44 15.80 41.00
CA GLU A 83 -7.58 15.55 41.88
C GLU A 83 -8.93 15.46 41.14
N VAL A 84 -8.92 15.51 39.81
CA VAL A 84 -10.13 15.47 38.98
C VAL A 84 -10.09 14.29 38.02
N ASP A 85 -11.26 13.77 37.68
CA ASP A 85 -11.39 12.74 36.66
C ASP A 85 -11.19 13.38 35.28
N HIS A 86 -10.45 12.69 34.41
CA HIS A 86 -10.23 13.11 33.03
C HIS A 86 -10.80 12.08 32.06
N SER A 87 -11.42 12.52 30.98
CA SER A 87 -11.75 11.67 29.84
C SER A 87 -10.89 12.17 28.69
N VAL A 88 -9.94 11.35 28.25
CA VAL A 88 -8.91 11.77 27.29
C VAL A 88 -9.20 11.08 25.97
N GLN A 89 -9.39 11.89 24.92
CA GLN A 89 -9.47 11.39 23.56
C GLN A 89 -8.05 11.11 23.05
N MET A 90 -7.86 9.89 22.56
CA MET A 90 -6.60 9.34 22.09
C MET A 90 -6.62 9.24 20.57
N ALA A 91 -5.48 9.49 19.94
CA ALA A 91 -5.23 9.27 18.54
C ALA A 91 -4.05 8.30 18.36
N PHE A 92 -4.21 7.32 17.46
CA PHE A 92 -3.16 6.38 17.09
C PHE A 92 -3.03 6.27 15.57
N PRO A 93 -2.09 6.99 14.94
CA PRO A 93 -1.92 7.00 13.50
C PRO A 93 -1.13 5.78 13.05
N PHE A 94 -1.39 5.37 11.84
CA PHE A 94 -0.68 4.29 11.16
C PHE A 94 -0.89 4.46 9.66
N ILE A 95 -0.04 3.83 8.86
CA ILE A 95 -0.20 3.86 7.40
C ILE A 95 -0.72 2.51 6.93
N SER A 96 -1.82 2.54 6.17
CA SER A 96 -2.42 1.37 5.55
C SER A 96 -3.25 1.76 4.33
N SER A 97 -3.80 0.76 3.64
CA SER A 97 -4.78 0.95 2.57
C SER A 97 -6.13 0.34 2.97
N VAL A 98 -7.23 0.77 2.34
CA VAL A 98 -8.58 0.27 2.67
C VAL A 98 -8.66 -1.24 2.44
N ASN A 99 -7.98 -1.75 1.42
CA ASN A 99 -7.97 -3.16 1.08
C ASN A 99 -7.08 -4.00 2.02
N GLN A 100 -6.17 -3.38 2.76
CA GLN A 100 -5.29 -4.05 3.73
C GLN A 100 -5.75 -3.85 5.18
N LEU A 101 -6.81 -3.10 5.42
CA LEU A 101 -7.39 -2.89 6.75
C LEU A 101 -8.00 -4.19 7.30
N ASP A 102 -7.18 -4.98 7.99
CA ASP A 102 -7.63 -6.15 8.73
C ASP A 102 -8.00 -5.80 10.17
N SER A 103 -9.30 -5.69 10.40
CA SER A 103 -9.87 -5.40 11.73
C SER A 103 -9.63 -6.49 12.78
N GLU A 104 -9.25 -7.72 12.41
CA GLU A 104 -9.03 -8.79 13.39
C GLU A 104 -7.72 -8.63 14.15
N ASN A 105 -6.74 -7.95 13.53
CA ASN A 105 -5.43 -7.69 14.12
C ASN A 105 -5.38 -6.35 14.89
N ILE A 106 -6.40 -5.51 14.73
CA ILE A 106 -6.52 -4.22 15.43
C ILE A 106 -7.23 -4.44 16.78
N LYS A 107 -6.52 -4.22 17.88
CA LYS A 107 -7.08 -4.33 19.24
C LYS A 107 -6.64 -3.14 20.07
N ILE A 108 -7.62 -2.47 20.67
CA ILE A 108 -7.41 -1.37 21.61
C ILE A 108 -8.06 -1.75 22.93
N SER A 109 -7.30 -1.66 24.02
CA SER A 109 -7.82 -1.98 25.34
C SER A 109 -7.30 -1.05 26.43
N ALA A 110 -8.10 -0.87 27.47
CA ALA A 110 -7.73 -0.18 28.70
C ALA A 110 -7.99 -1.13 29.89
N ASP A 111 -6.99 -1.34 30.73
CA ASP A 111 -6.99 -2.33 31.83
C ASP A 111 -7.47 -3.73 31.41
N GLY A 112 -7.07 -4.15 30.20
CA GLY A 112 -7.45 -5.42 29.59
C GLY A 112 -8.90 -5.48 29.07
N GLN A 113 -9.67 -4.40 29.17
CA GLN A 113 -11.01 -4.30 28.61
C GLN A 113 -10.97 -3.61 27.24
N SER A 114 -11.68 -4.17 26.25
CA SER A 114 -11.73 -3.60 24.89
C SER A 114 -12.33 -2.20 24.92
N VAL A 115 -11.69 -1.25 24.23
CA VAL A 115 -12.17 0.12 24.07
C VAL A 115 -12.73 0.29 22.66
N PRO A 116 -13.96 0.82 22.49
CA PRO A 116 -14.49 1.14 21.18
C PRO A 116 -13.69 2.28 20.54
N TYR A 117 -13.49 2.20 19.24
CA TYR A 117 -12.75 3.18 18.48
C TYR A 117 -13.44 3.51 17.17
N GLU A 118 -13.20 4.72 16.69
CA GLU A 118 -13.46 5.14 15.33
C GLU A 118 -12.16 5.14 14.54
N ILE A 119 -12.27 5.08 13.22
CA ILE A 119 -11.13 5.25 12.32
C ILE A 119 -11.35 6.52 11.50
N TYR A 120 -10.29 7.27 11.28
CA TYR A 120 -10.25 8.39 10.35
C TYR A 120 -9.33 8.07 9.17
N PHE A 121 -9.75 8.40 7.95
CA PHE A 121 -8.95 8.22 6.74
C PHE A 121 -8.38 9.57 6.30
N GLY A 122 -7.09 9.74 6.52
CA GLY A 122 -6.33 10.92 6.13
C GLY A 122 -5.80 10.85 4.70
N ASP A 123 -4.73 11.60 4.47
CA ASP A 123 -4.14 11.79 3.15
C ASP A 123 -3.34 10.57 2.67
N VAL A 124 -3.19 10.48 1.35
CA VAL A 124 -2.34 9.48 0.68
C VAL A 124 -0.87 9.77 0.99
N VAL A 125 -0.12 8.70 1.24
CA VAL A 125 1.32 8.70 1.49
C VAL A 125 2.05 8.09 0.30
N GLY A 126 3.06 8.81 -0.20
CA GLY A 126 3.91 8.34 -1.29
C GLY A 126 3.23 8.39 -2.67
N ASN A 127 4.05 8.29 -3.72
CA ASN A 127 3.64 8.57 -5.10
C ASN A 127 3.11 7.34 -5.88
N HIS A 128 2.73 6.25 -5.20
CA HIS A 128 2.34 4.99 -5.85
C HIS A 128 0.87 4.98 -6.28
N GLY A 129 0.36 6.10 -6.79
CA GLY A 129 -1.04 6.14 -7.23
C GLY A 129 -1.56 7.45 -7.81
N SER A 130 -0.96 8.59 -7.48
CA SER A 130 -1.37 9.88 -8.07
C SER A 130 -0.17 10.58 -8.68
N PRO A 131 -0.02 10.65 -10.02
CA PRO A 131 1.06 11.40 -10.66
C PRO A 131 0.97 12.92 -10.40
N PHE A 132 0.06 13.36 -9.54
CA PHE A 132 -0.27 14.75 -9.23
C PHE A 132 -0.04 15.14 -7.77
N GLN A 133 0.43 14.22 -6.91
CA GLN A 133 0.91 14.60 -5.57
C GLN A 133 2.41 14.90 -5.63
N GLU A 134 2.80 16.07 -5.13
CA GLU A 134 4.21 16.35 -4.83
C GLU A 134 4.73 15.28 -3.88
N GLU A 135 6.00 14.89 -4.01
CA GLU A 135 6.67 14.01 -3.03
C GLU A 135 6.50 14.65 -1.64
N SER A 136 5.51 14.21 -0.87
CA SER A 136 5.53 14.48 0.55
C SER A 136 6.67 13.65 1.10
N SER A 137 7.71 14.31 1.64
CA SER A 137 8.57 13.64 2.60
C SER A 137 7.67 12.93 3.61
N LEU A 138 8.06 11.74 4.08
CA LEU A 138 7.35 11.03 5.16
C LEU A 138 7.38 11.79 6.50
N GLU A 139 7.77 13.07 6.48
CA GLU A 139 7.74 14.01 7.59
C GLU A 139 6.32 14.56 7.70
N PHE A 140 5.46 13.79 8.35
CA PHE A 140 4.17 14.29 8.79
C PHE A 140 4.33 14.87 10.19
N GLU A 141 4.09 16.17 10.31
CA GLU A 141 3.96 16.80 11.61
C GLU A 141 2.67 16.32 12.27
N PHE A 142 2.78 15.90 13.53
CA PHE A 142 1.66 15.36 14.30
C PHE A 142 0.48 16.34 14.38
N SER A 143 0.78 17.63 14.53
CA SER A 143 -0.22 18.70 14.57
C SER A 143 -1.12 18.71 13.33
N ASP A 144 -0.58 18.39 12.14
CA ASP A 144 -1.35 18.33 10.90
C ASP A 144 -2.35 17.17 10.90
N ILE A 145 -1.99 16.04 11.51
CA ILE A 145 -2.87 14.87 11.63
C ILE A 145 -4.03 15.19 12.58
N VAL A 146 -3.73 15.76 13.75
CA VAL A 146 -4.75 16.15 14.74
C VAL A 146 -5.69 17.22 14.20
N GLU A 147 -5.14 18.25 13.53
CA GLU A 147 -5.95 19.29 12.92
C GLU A 147 -6.95 18.67 11.92
N LYS A 148 -6.49 17.78 11.05
CA LYS A 148 -7.34 17.13 10.04
C LYS A 148 -8.41 16.21 10.63
N ILE A 149 -8.08 15.48 11.69
CA ILE A 149 -9.07 14.66 12.42
C ILE A 149 -10.18 15.53 13.00
N SER A 150 -9.86 16.73 13.46
CA SER A 150 -10.83 17.67 14.02
C SER A 150 -11.70 18.37 12.97
N GLN A 151 -11.40 18.22 11.68
CA GLN A 151 -12.16 18.84 10.59
C GLN A 151 -13.52 18.15 10.37
N LYS A 152 -14.48 18.93 9.87
CA LYS A 152 -15.85 18.47 9.60
C LYS A 152 -15.87 17.48 8.43
N THR A 153 -16.81 16.54 8.50
CA THR A 153 -17.22 15.61 7.43
C THR A 153 -17.23 16.28 6.06
N TYR A 154 -16.58 15.64 5.10
CA TYR A 154 -16.53 16.07 3.71
C TYR A 154 -17.93 16.39 3.16
N GLN A 155 -18.02 17.52 2.47
CA GLN A 155 -19.22 17.93 1.74
C GLN A 155 -18.93 17.89 0.26
N ALA A 156 -19.74 17.13 -0.48
CA ALA A 156 -19.61 17.02 -1.93
C ALA A 156 -19.76 18.40 -2.61
N LYS A 157 -18.90 18.67 -3.59
CA LYS A 157 -18.81 19.97 -4.28
C LYS A 157 -19.42 19.96 -5.67
N HIS A 158 -19.35 18.83 -6.38
CA HIS A 158 -19.76 18.70 -7.78
C HIS A 158 -20.97 17.79 -7.98
N PHE A 159 -21.56 17.29 -6.88
CA PHE A 159 -22.81 16.55 -6.87
C PHE A 159 -23.56 16.76 -5.54
N THR A 160 -24.84 16.40 -5.51
CA THR A 160 -25.68 16.46 -4.31
C THR A 160 -26.06 15.05 -3.88
N LEU A 161 -25.72 14.67 -2.65
CA LEU A 161 -25.95 13.31 -2.13
C LEU A 161 -27.43 12.90 -2.13
N GLU A 162 -28.30 13.81 -1.69
CA GLU A 162 -29.75 13.57 -1.57
C GLU A 162 -30.50 13.78 -2.90
N SER A 163 -29.78 13.86 -4.02
CA SER A 163 -30.38 13.96 -5.35
C SER A 163 -30.78 12.60 -5.90
N LYS A 164 -31.70 12.60 -6.86
CA LYS A 164 -32.03 11.43 -7.65
C LYS A 164 -31.30 11.48 -8.98
N GLY A 165 -31.07 10.30 -9.56
CA GLY A 165 -30.59 10.15 -10.92
C GLY A 165 -31.27 9.02 -11.65
N THR A 166 -31.04 8.95 -12.96
CA THR A 166 -31.55 7.90 -13.84
C THR A 166 -30.51 6.80 -13.96
N LEU A 167 -30.85 5.59 -13.53
CA LEU A 167 -30.03 4.39 -13.67
C LEU A 167 -30.48 3.59 -14.89
N TYR A 168 -29.58 3.42 -15.84
CA TYR A 168 -29.73 2.57 -17.01
C TYR A 168 -28.96 1.28 -16.79
N ARG A 169 -29.66 0.14 -16.80
CA ARG A 169 -29.06 -1.20 -16.67
C ARG A 169 -29.25 -1.98 -17.95
N PHE A 170 -28.14 -2.34 -18.58
CA PHE A 170 -28.07 -3.19 -19.75
C PHE A 170 -27.81 -4.63 -19.30
N GLN A 171 -28.77 -5.53 -19.50
CA GLN A 171 -28.60 -6.97 -19.29
C GLN A 171 -28.16 -7.59 -20.62
N VAL A 172 -26.85 -7.66 -20.83
CA VAL A 172 -26.26 -8.12 -22.09
C VAL A 172 -26.16 -9.65 -22.09
N ARG A 173 -26.57 -10.27 -23.19
CA ARG A 173 -26.54 -11.73 -23.40
C ARG A 173 -25.88 -12.06 -24.74
N PRO A 174 -24.63 -12.54 -24.75
CA PRO A 174 -24.03 -13.11 -25.95
C PRO A 174 -24.86 -14.30 -26.46
N THR A 175 -25.06 -14.40 -27.77
CA THR A 175 -25.84 -15.50 -28.38
C THR A 175 -24.95 -16.62 -28.93
N SER A 176 -23.64 -16.55 -28.69
CA SER A 176 -22.63 -17.52 -29.12
C SER A 176 -21.55 -17.68 -28.06
N GLU A 177 -20.67 -18.67 -28.22
CA GLU A 177 -19.49 -18.86 -27.36
C GLU A 177 -18.35 -17.88 -27.69
N GLU A 178 -18.46 -17.11 -28.77
CA GLU A 178 -17.49 -16.10 -29.14
C GLU A 178 -17.63 -14.87 -28.23
N ARG A 179 -16.48 -14.31 -27.80
CA ARG A 179 -16.46 -13.05 -27.08
C ARG A 179 -16.98 -11.95 -27.99
N ILE A 180 -17.94 -11.19 -27.50
CA ILE A 180 -18.39 -9.94 -28.13
C ILE A 180 -17.87 -8.74 -27.34
N HIS A 181 -17.85 -7.57 -27.96
CA HIS A 181 -17.55 -6.30 -27.32
C HIS A 181 -18.79 -5.41 -27.40
N PHE A 182 -19.60 -5.43 -26.33
CA PHE A 182 -20.80 -4.60 -26.23
C PHE A 182 -20.41 -3.14 -26.00
N SER A 183 -20.88 -2.24 -26.84
CA SER A 183 -20.52 -0.84 -26.83
C SER A 183 -21.75 0.06 -26.74
N VAL A 184 -21.64 1.09 -25.90
CA VAL A 184 -22.64 2.14 -25.73
C VAL A 184 -21.98 3.48 -26.04
N GLU A 185 -22.61 4.23 -26.92
CA GLU A 185 -22.15 5.53 -27.37
C GLU A 185 -23.18 6.61 -27.06
N PHE A 186 -22.75 7.73 -26.49
CA PHE A 186 -23.62 8.84 -26.08
C PHE A 186 -22.87 10.17 -26.04
N GLN A 187 -23.63 11.25 -25.88
CA GLN A 187 -23.13 12.62 -25.70
C GLN A 187 -23.82 13.25 -24.49
N PHE A 188 -23.13 14.13 -23.76
CA PHE A 188 -23.76 14.87 -22.65
C PHE A 188 -23.10 16.24 -22.42
N ASN A 189 -23.83 17.14 -21.76
CA ASN A 189 -23.29 18.44 -21.33
C ASN A 189 -22.69 18.33 -19.92
N PRO A 190 -21.36 18.47 -19.74
CA PRO A 190 -20.70 18.27 -18.46
C PRO A 190 -21.04 19.32 -17.40
N GLN A 191 -21.62 20.46 -17.79
CA GLN A 191 -22.08 21.50 -16.86
C GLN A 191 -23.44 21.17 -16.24
N LYS A 192 -24.20 20.27 -16.86
CA LYS A 192 -25.56 19.92 -16.43
C LYS A 192 -25.71 18.47 -16.00
N THR A 193 -24.87 17.60 -16.57
CA THR A 193 -24.99 16.15 -16.43
C THR A 193 -23.69 15.57 -15.87
N LYS A 194 -23.83 14.62 -14.94
CA LYS A 194 -22.75 13.76 -14.46
C LYS A 194 -23.10 12.31 -14.75
N VAL A 195 -22.10 11.53 -15.14
CA VAL A 195 -22.24 10.13 -15.56
C VAL A 195 -21.28 9.26 -14.75
N LEU A 196 -21.80 8.22 -14.10
CA LEU A 196 -21.03 7.19 -13.41
C LEU A 196 -21.32 5.83 -14.05
N THR A 197 -20.28 5.09 -14.43
CA THR A 197 -20.44 3.77 -15.08
C THR A 197 -19.98 2.62 -14.20
N TYR A 198 -20.49 1.42 -14.50
CA TYR A 198 -20.07 0.15 -13.91
C TYR A 198 -20.08 -0.99 -14.95
N GLY A 199 -19.03 -1.81 -14.96
CA GLY A 199 -18.85 -3.01 -15.77
C GLY A 199 -18.17 -2.78 -17.13
N PHE A 200 -17.73 -1.55 -17.42
CA PHE A 200 -17.14 -1.19 -18.72
C PHE A 200 -15.61 -1.14 -18.63
N ASP A 201 -14.94 -1.96 -19.44
CA ASP A 201 -13.48 -2.10 -19.45
C ASP A 201 -12.78 -1.19 -20.48
N ARG A 202 -13.55 -0.41 -21.25
CA ARG A 202 -13.05 0.53 -22.24
C ARG A 202 -13.77 1.87 -22.19
N TYR A 203 -12.99 2.93 -22.38
CA TYR A 203 -13.44 4.31 -22.48
C TYR A 203 -12.73 5.02 -23.65
N GLU A 204 -13.51 5.67 -24.51
CA GLU A 204 -13.04 6.55 -25.57
C GLU A 204 -13.82 7.85 -25.54
N ARG A 205 -13.11 8.96 -25.74
CA ARG A 205 -13.71 10.29 -25.89
C ARG A 205 -13.17 10.99 -27.12
N SER A 206 -14.09 11.47 -27.96
CA SER A 206 -13.80 12.35 -29.09
C SER A 206 -14.74 13.53 -29.02
N GLU A 207 -14.21 14.73 -28.75
CA GLU A 207 -15.01 15.94 -28.53
C GLU A 207 -16.05 15.75 -27.40
N ASP A 208 -17.33 15.83 -27.72
CA ASP A 208 -18.48 15.65 -26.83
C ASP A 208 -19.00 14.20 -26.79
N LYS A 209 -18.45 13.33 -27.64
CA LYS A 209 -18.89 11.96 -27.84
C LYS A 209 -18.07 10.98 -27.01
N ILE A 210 -18.78 10.19 -26.23
CA ILE A 210 -18.21 9.14 -25.39
C ILE A 210 -18.66 7.80 -25.93
N ARG A 211 -17.70 6.87 -26.02
CA ARG A 211 -17.95 5.47 -26.33
C ARG A 211 -17.33 4.64 -25.23
N ILE A 212 -18.15 3.84 -24.56
CA ILE A 212 -17.72 2.85 -23.58
C ILE A 212 -18.00 1.45 -24.12
N ALA A 213 -17.19 0.48 -23.70
CA ALA A 213 -17.40 -0.91 -24.10
C ALA A 213 -16.95 -1.89 -23.01
N SER A 214 -17.42 -3.14 -23.15
CA SER A 214 -17.06 -4.26 -22.28
C SER A 214 -16.98 -5.55 -23.08
N GLY A 215 -15.96 -6.38 -22.83
CA GLY A 215 -15.88 -7.72 -23.41
C GLY A 215 -16.83 -8.70 -22.71
N CYS A 216 -17.83 -9.22 -23.42
CA CYS A 216 -18.80 -10.18 -22.87
C CYS A 216 -18.55 -11.59 -23.43
N MET A 217 -18.30 -12.55 -22.55
CA MET A 217 -18.35 -13.99 -22.89
C MET A 217 -19.55 -14.70 -22.27
N GLU A 218 -20.06 -14.16 -21.15
CA GLU A 218 -21.22 -14.66 -20.43
C GLU A 218 -22.21 -13.51 -20.23
N PRO A 219 -23.48 -13.79 -19.87
CA PRO A 219 -24.44 -12.75 -19.52
C PRO A 219 -23.92 -11.84 -18.41
N GLN A 220 -24.01 -10.53 -18.62
CA GLN A 220 -23.50 -9.53 -17.68
C GLN A 220 -24.43 -8.32 -17.57
N ILE A 221 -24.36 -7.64 -16.42
CA ILE A 221 -25.10 -6.40 -16.16
C ILE A 221 -24.12 -5.24 -16.22
N LEU A 222 -24.40 -4.29 -17.10
CA LEU A 222 -23.64 -3.06 -17.25
C LEU A 222 -24.53 -1.87 -16.85
N GLU A 223 -23.96 -0.90 -16.14
CA GLU A 223 -24.72 0.22 -15.60
C GLU A 223 -24.18 1.57 -16.06
N ILE A 224 -25.11 2.49 -16.35
CA ILE A 224 -24.84 3.92 -16.54
C ILE A 224 -25.79 4.67 -15.61
N PHE A 225 -25.25 5.34 -14.60
CA PHE A 225 -25.99 6.22 -13.70
C PHE A 225 -25.80 7.67 -14.12
N VAL A 226 -26.90 8.40 -14.29
CA VAL A 226 -26.92 9.77 -14.81
C VAL A 226 -27.57 10.71 -13.80
N MET A 227 -26.85 11.76 -13.41
CA MET A 227 -27.40 12.90 -12.67
C MET A 227 -27.58 14.06 -13.64
N GLY A 228 -28.81 14.53 -13.86
CA GLY A 228 -29.08 15.68 -14.73
C GLY A 228 -29.96 15.32 -15.92
N GLU A 229 -29.55 15.74 -17.12
CA GLU A 229 -30.31 15.50 -18.36
C GLU A 229 -30.19 14.04 -18.81
N ASP A 230 -31.29 13.47 -19.29
CA ASP A 230 -31.34 12.11 -19.86
C ASP A 230 -30.40 11.98 -21.07
N LEU A 231 -29.93 10.76 -21.32
CA LEU A 231 -28.98 10.46 -22.39
C LEU A 231 -29.62 9.58 -23.47
N ASP A 232 -29.27 9.87 -24.73
CA ASP A 232 -29.58 9.01 -25.86
C ASP A 232 -28.40 8.04 -26.11
N PHE A 233 -28.70 6.75 -26.10
CA PHE A 233 -27.70 5.68 -26.28
C PHE A 233 -27.77 5.06 -27.67
N ASN A 234 -26.62 5.01 -28.34
CA ASN A 234 -26.40 4.21 -29.53
C ASN A 234 -25.67 2.92 -29.11
N VAL A 235 -26.39 1.80 -29.12
CA VAL A 235 -25.88 0.48 -28.71
C VAL A 235 -25.44 -0.31 -29.94
N GLN A 236 -24.20 -0.82 -29.89
CA GLN A 236 -23.62 -1.68 -30.93
C GLN A 236 -22.82 -2.80 -30.28
N SER A 237 -22.51 -3.85 -31.04
CA SER A 237 -21.61 -4.92 -30.60
C SER A 237 -20.59 -5.23 -31.69
N PHE A 238 -19.41 -5.68 -31.28
CA PHE A 238 -18.28 -5.96 -32.16
C PHE A 238 -17.67 -7.33 -31.88
N SER A 239 -17.16 -8.02 -32.91
CA SER A 239 -16.43 -9.29 -32.76
C SER A 239 -14.98 -9.09 -32.33
N ASP A 240 -14.48 -7.87 -32.43
CA ASP A 240 -13.08 -7.54 -32.20
C ASP A 240 -12.90 -6.47 -31.11
N GLY A 241 -11.76 -6.54 -30.43
CA GLY A 241 -11.41 -5.61 -29.36
C GLY A 241 -10.96 -4.23 -29.83
N SER A 242 -11.01 -3.89 -31.12
CA SER A 242 -10.77 -2.52 -31.63
C SER A 242 -12.06 -1.76 -31.94
N LEU A 243 -13.22 -2.42 -31.91
CA LEU A 243 -14.56 -1.89 -32.22
C LEU A 243 -14.71 -1.47 -33.70
N GLU A 244 -14.22 -2.30 -34.61
CA GLU A 244 -14.27 -2.06 -36.06
C GLU A 244 -15.24 -3.02 -36.77
N GLU A 245 -15.24 -4.30 -36.38
CA GLU A 245 -16.03 -5.37 -36.98
C GLU A 245 -17.34 -5.59 -36.21
N LYS A 246 -18.44 -5.06 -36.74
CA LYS A 246 -19.77 -5.19 -36.12
C LYS A 246 -20.25 -6.64 -36.12
N THR A 247 -20.95 -7.02 -35.05
CA THR A 247 -21.61 -8.31 -34.93
C THR A 247 -23.01 -8.18 -34.35
N ASP A 248 -23.90 -9.09 -34.76
CA ASP A 248 -25.27 -9.22 -34.25
C ASP A 248 -25.39 -10.40 -33.26
N LEU A 249 -24.28 -10.96 -32.79
CA LEU A 249 -24.23 -12.12 -31.89
C LEU A 249 -24.54 -11.76 -30.41
N PHE A 250 -25.51 -10.90 -30.19
CA PHE A 250 -25.90 -10.43 -28.86
C PHE A 250 -27.38 -10.07 -28.79
N ASP A 251 -27.91 -10.14 -27.58
CA ASP A 251 -29.20 -9.61 -27.19
C ASP A 251 -29.03 -8.75 -25.93
N TYR A 252 -29.91 -7.79 -25.68
CA TYR A 252 -29.91 -7.03 -24.44
C TYR A 252 -31.30 -6.54 -24.03
N ASP A 253 -31.55 -6.54 -22.72
CA ASP A 253 -32.65 -5.77 -22.13
C ASP A 253 -32.12 -4.49 -21.49
N LEU A 254 -32.81 -3.38 -21.73
CA LEU A 254 -32.56 -2.12 -21.03
C LEU A 254 -33.66 -1.88 -20.00
N SER A 255 -33.26 -1.75 -18.73
CA SER A 255 -34.15 -1.25 -17.67
C SER A 255 -33.71 0.14 -17.23
N VAL A 256 -34.69 1.03 -17.05
CA VAL A 256 -34.48 2.44 -16.67
C VAL A 256 -35.23 2.71 -15.38
N GLN A 257 -34.55 3.25 -14.37
CA GLN A 257 -35.11 3.51 -13.05
C GLN A 257 -34.61 4.84 -12.50
N GLU A 258 -35.51 5.63 -11.92
CA GLU A 258 -35.12 6.76 -11.08
C GLU A 258 -34.76 6.23 -9.69
N ILE A 259 -33.54 6.50 -9.21
CA ILE A 259 -33.05 6.03 -7.90
C ILE A 259 -32.33 7.16 -7.15
N ASP A 260 -32.38 7.09 -5.82
CA ASP A 260 -31.60 7.95 -4.94
C ASP A 260 -30.09 7.72 -5.12
N PHE A 261 -29.34 8.80 -5.37
CA PHE A 261 -27.92 8.71 -5.69
C PHE A 261 -27.11 8.16 -4.53
N LYS A 262 -27.36 8.61 -3.29
CA LYS A 262 -26.64 8.14 -2.11
C LYS A 262 -26.82 6.63 -1.90
N ASN A 263 -28.03 6.12 -2.06
CA ASN A 263 -28.30 4.68 -1.97
C ASN A 263 -27.60 3.90 -3.09
N TYR A 264 -27.67 4.37 -4.33
CA TYR A 264 -26.96 3.78 -5.46
C TYR A 264 -25.44 3.75 -5.21
N PHE A 265 -24.86 4.88 -4.83
CA PHE A 265 -23.42 5.02 -4.66
C PHE A 265 -22.89 4.21 -3.48
N ASN A 266 -23.67 4.05 -2.40
CA ASN A 266 -23.33 3.11 -1.33
C ASN A 266 -23.21 1.66 -1.86
N GLN A 267 -24.20 1.20 -2.63
CA GLN A 267 -24.17 -0.15 -3.22
C GLN A 267 -23.03 -0.32 -4.21
N TYR A 268 -22.77 0.72 -5.01
CA TYR A 268 -21.65 0.78 -5.93
C TYR A 268 -20.31 0.57 -5.21
N ILE A 269 -20.04 1.34 -4.14
CA ILE A 269 -18.83 1.22 -3.34
C ILE A 269 -18.73 -0.18 -2.70
N GLU A 270 -19.82 -0.70 -2.12
CA GLU A 270 -19.83 -2.03 -1.52
C GLU A 270 -19.46 -3.11 -2.56
N THR A 271 -19.98 -2.99 -3.79
CA THR A 271 -19.66 -3.90 -4.89
C THR A 271 -18.19 -3.81 -5.27
N LEU A 272 -17.61 -2.60 -5.33
CA LEU A 272 -16.18 -2.43 -5.57
C LEU A 272 -15.33 -3.08 -4.46
N GLN A 273 -15.69 -2.88 -3.20
CA GLN A 273 -14.96 -3.49 -2.09
C GLN A 273 -15.03 -5.03 -2.18
N MET A 274 -16.20 -5.61 -2.44
CA MET A 274 -16.36 -7.06 -2.54
C MET A 274 -15.57 -7.67 -3.71
N ASN A 275 -15.56 -7.02 -4.87
CA ASN A 275 -14.92 -7.57 -6.07
C ASN A 275 -13.39 -7.46 -6.04
N TYR A 276 -12.84 -6.52 -5.26
CA TYR A 276 -11.41 -6.19 -5.30
C TYR A 276 -10.70 -6.35 -3.94
N GLY A 277 -11.26 -7.18 -3.05
CA GLY A 277 -10.63 -7.56 -1.78
C GLY A 277 -10.61 -6.45 -0.73
N GLY A 278 -11.53 -5.50 -0.85
CA GLY A 278 -11.74 -4.42 0.08
C GLY A 278 -12.56 -4.81 1.32
N THR A 279 -12.53 -3.97 2.35
CA THR A 279 -13.31 -4.19 3.57
C THR A 279 -14.71 -3.58 3.46
N VAL A 280 -15.73 -4.28 3.96
CA VAL A 280 -17.10 -3.74 4.10
C VAL A 280 -17.36 -3.12 5.48
N ARG A 281 -16.31 -3.01 6.31
CA ARG A 281 -16.34 -2.31 7.61
C ARG A 281 -16.06 -0.81 7.40
N TYR A 282 -16.29 0.01 8.44
CA TYR A 282 -16.03 1.45 8.41
C TYR A 282 -16.79 2.22 7.29
N LYS A 283 -18.01 1.76 6.96
CA LYS A 283 -18.81 2.28 5.84
C LYS A 283 -18.90 3.80 5.76
N PRO A 284 -19.11 4.56 6.86
CA PRO A 284 -19.17 6.02 6.78
C PRO A 284 -17.90 6.66 6.21
N GLN A 285 -16.73 6.16 6.61
CA GLN A 285 -15.44 6.72 6.18
C GLN A 285 -15.04 6.29 4.78
N ILE A 286 -15.35 5.04 4.41
CA ILE A 286 -15.20 4.60 3.02
C ILE A 286 -16.12 5.45 2.13
N PHE A 287 -17.38 5.66 2.54
CA PHE A 287 -18.31 6.48 1.77
C PHE A 287 -17.79 7.90 1.57
N GLU A 288 -17.28 8.53 2.63
CA GLU A 288 -16.68 9.86 2.58
C GLU A 288 -15.47 9.92 1.62
N LEU A 289 -14.56 8.94 1.74
CA LEU A 289 -13.40 8.80 0.87
C LEU A 289 -13.80 8.72 -0.60
N TYR A 290 -14.78 7.88 -0.93
CA TYR A 290 -15.24 7.70 -2.30
C TYR A 290 -16.05 8.90 -2.81
N CYS A 291 -16.74 9.64 -1.94
CA CYS A 291 -17.35 10.92 -2.32
C CYS A 291 -16.29 11.95 -2.74
N LYS A 292 -15.20 12.08 -1.97
CA LYS A 292 -14.07 12.95 -2.31
C LYS A 292 -13.42 12.53 -3.63
N ALA A 293 -13.22 11.23 -3.83
CA ALA A 293 -12.66 10.70 -5.07
C ALA A 293 -13.56 10.94 -6.28
N LEU A 294 -14.88 10.77 -6.13
CA LEU A 294 -15.85 11.02 -7.20
C LEU A 294 -15.89 12.50 -7.61
N ASP A 295 -15.82 13.42 -6.64
CA ASP A 295 -15.72 14.85 -6.94
C ASP A 295 -14.47 15.18 -7.77
N VAL A 296 -13.32 14.62 -7.38
CA VAL A 296 -12.07 14.78 -8.14
C VAL A 296 -12.20 14.20 -9.55
N SER A 297 -12.79 13.01 -9.67
CA SER A 297 -13.02 12.34 -10.96
C SER A 297 -13.91 13.18 -11.88
N PHE A 298 -15.03 13.70 -11.37
CA PHE A 298 -15.93 14.56 -12.15
C PHE A 298 -15.30 15.86 -12.60
N VAL A 299 -14.34 16.42 -11.87
CA VAL A 299 -13.60 17.59 -12.36
C VAL A 299 -12.63 17.17 -13.46
N ARG A 300 -11.85 16.10 -13.22
CA ARG A 300 -10.80 15.64 -14.13
C ARG A 300 -11.34 15.17 -15.47
N ASN A 301 -12.45 14.44 -15.46
CA ASN A 301 -13.01 13.75 -16.62
C ASN A 301 -14.25 14.47 -17.18
N GLU A 302 -14.41 15.77 -16.86
CA GLU A 302 -15.53 16.62 -17.26
C GLU A 302 -16.89 15.95 -17.04
N GLY A 303 -17.19 15.59 -15.80
CA GLY A 303 -18.47 15.03 -15.39
C GLY A 303 -18.65 13.53 -15.63
N PHE A 304 -17.67 12.83 -16.21
CA PHE A 304 -17.67 11.38 -16.34
C PHE A 304 -16.86 10.72 -15.21
N SER A 305 -17.25 9.54 -14.75
CA SER A 305 -16.43 8.69 -13.89
C SER A 305 -16.76 7.23 -14.13
N SER A 306 -15.76 6.37 -14.02
CA SER A 306 -15.90 4.91 -14.05
C SER A 306 -15.51 4.29 -12.72
N GLU A 307 -15.73 2.99 -12.59
CA GLU A 307 -15.24 2.19 -11.47
C GLU A 307 -13.72 2.23 -11.38
N HIS A 308 -13.04 2.28 -12.53
CA HIS A 308 -11.59 2.31 -12.60
C HIS A 308 -11.00 3.61 -12.05
N ASP A 309 -11.72 4.74 -12.19
CA ASP A 309 -11.32 6.01 -11.59
C ASP A 309 -11.36 6.01 -10.05
N LEU A 310 -12.17 5.11 -9.46
CA LEU A 310 -12.43 5.04 -8.03
C LEU A 310 -11.78 3.83 -7.36
N LEU A 311 -11.48 2.78 -8.14
CA LEU A 311 -10.97 1.51 -7.66
C LEU A 311 -9.67 1.67 -6.87
N GLU A 312 -8.77 2.50 -7.38
CA GLU A 312 -7.44 2.69 -6.79
C GLU A 312 -7.49 3.31 -5.39
N GLN A 313 -8.60 3.97 -5.02
CA GLN A 313 -8.74 4.58 -3.70
C GLN A 313 -8.56 3.58 -2.57
N GLY A 314 -8.96 2.32 -2.78
CA GLY A 314 -8.80 1.25 -1.81
C GLY A 314 -7.38 0.71 -1.69
N GLN A 315 -6.52 0.97 -2.69
CA GLN A 315 -5.13 0.52 -2.75
C GLN A 315 -4.15 1.57 -2.24
N TYR A 316 -4.49 2.85 -2.33
CA TYR A 316 -3.61 3.93 -1.88
C TYR A 316 -3.30 3.79 -0.39
N GLN A 317 -2.01 3.84 -0.09
CA GLN A 317 -1.48 3.90 1.26
C GLN A 317 -1.78 5.29 1.82
N ARG A 318 -2.36 5.35 3.00
CA ARG A 318 -2.84 6.59 3.63
C ARG A 318 -2.52 6.58 5.10
N ILE A 319 -2.38 7.77 5.66
CA ILE A 319 -2.43 7.93 7.10
C ILE A 319 -3.86 7.63 7.53
N MET A 320 -4.01 6.63 8.38
CA MET A 320 -5.24 6.30 9.06
C MET A 320 -5.02 6.54 10.54
N THR A 321 -6.08 6.86 11.28
CA THR A 321 -5.95 7.13 12.72
C THR A 321 -7.08 6.50 13.48
N PHE A 322 -6.75 5.69 14.50
CA PHE A 322 -7.74 5.26 15.47
C PHE A 322 -7.99 6.39 16.46
N ILE A 323 -9.27 6.67 16.70
CA ILE A 323 -9.71 7.68 17.66
C ILE A 323 -10.55 6.96 18.70
N TYR A 324 -10.17 7.07 19.96
CA TYR A 324 -10.86 6.42 21.07
C TYR A 324 -10.75 7.23 22.35
N THR A 325 -11.51 6.88 23.37
CA THR A 325 -11.53 7.63 24.63
C THR A 325 -11.21 6.72 25.78
N VAL A 326 -10.32 7.18 26.66
CA VAL A 326 -9.95 6.49 27.89
C VAL A 326 -10.25 7.42 29.06
N ASP A 327 -11.09 6.94 29.97
CA ASP A 327 -11.38 7.65 31.22
C ASP A 327 -10.28 7.35 32.23
N PHE A 328 -9.74 8.39 32.87
CA PHE A 328 -8.77 8.33 33.95
C PHE A 328 -9.36 8.94 35.22
N PRO A 329 -9.81 8.11 36.18
CA PRO A 329 -10.18 8.59 37.50
C PRO A 329 -9.05 9.42 38.14
N LYS A 330 -9.39 10.34 39.02
CA LYS A 330 -8.42 11.11 39.79
C LYS A 330 -7.41 10.19 40.50
N GLN A 331 -6.15 10.60 40.53
CA GLN A 331 -5.06 9.87 41.21
C GLN A 331 -4.99 8.36 40.84
N SER A 332 -5.24 8.01 39.58
CA SER A 332 -5.27 6.61 39.13
C SER A 332 -4.20 6.31 38.08
N GLU A 333 -3.90 5.02 37.94
CA GLU A 333 -3.09 4.46 36.87
C GLU A 333 -3.94 3.55 35.99
N LYS A 334 -3.62 3.54 34.69
CA LYS A 334 -4.27 2.68 33.70
C LYS A 334 -3.26 2.10 32.73
N SER A 335 -3.50 0.86 32.31
CA SER A 335 -2.78 0.26 31.20
C SER A 335 -3.57 0.48 29.91
N VAL A 336 -2.96 1.08 28.89
CA VAL A 336 -3.55 1.21 27.55
C VAL A 336 -2.73 0.39 26.57
N GLU A 337 -3.38 -0.40 25.73
CA GLU A 337 -2.71 -1.26 24.76
C GLU A 337 -3.31 -1.11 23.38
N VAL A 338 -2.46 -0.94 22.37
CA VAL A 338 -2.80 -0.94 20.95
C VAL A 338 -2.00 -2.03 20.25
N SER A 339 -2.69 -2.89 19.50
CA SER A 339 -2.09 -3.93 18.66
C SER A 339 -2.58 -3.77 17.23
N TYR A 340 -1.70 -3.90 16.24
CA TYR A 340 -1.99 -3.76 14.81
C TYR A 340 -0.93 -4.43 13.94
N SER A 341 -1.21 -4.58 12.65
CA SER A 341 -0.29 -5.19 11.69
C SER A 341 0.75 -4.19 11.16
N THR A 342 1.99 -4.63 10.98
CA THR A 342 3.09 -3.84 10.39
C THR A 342 3.73 -4.56 9.21
N PHE A 343 4.34 -3.81 8.31
CA PHE A 343 5.12 -4.31 7.18
C PHE A 343 6.47 -3.59 7.09
N GLY A 344 7.56 -4.34 6.90
CA GLY A 344 8.89 -3.77 6.73
C GLY A 344 9.12 -3.22 5.32
N THR A 345 10.07 -2.30 5.18
CA THR A 345 10.65 -1.96 3.88
C THR A 345 11.65 -3.02 3.47
N MET A 346 11.41 -3.69 2.34
CA MET A 346 12.37 -4.62 1.75
C MET A 346 13.25 -3.87 0.74
N ASP A 347 14.57 -3.90 0.91
CA ASP A 347 15.54 -3.34 -0.02
C ASP A 347 16.59 -4.39 -0.41
N LYS A 348 16.59 -4.79 -1.67
CA LYS A 348 17.60 -5.69 -2.29
C LYS A 348 18.48 -4.96 -3.30
N THR A 349 18.43 -3.63 -3.38
CA THR A 349 19.17 -2.85 -4.38
C THR A 349 20.66 -2.77 -4.08
N LYS A 350 21.04 -2.90 -2.79
CA LYS A 350 22.42 -2.71 -2.31
C LYS A 350 23.09 -3.99 -1.81
N THR A 351 22.37 -5.09 -1.66
CA THR A 351 22.87 -6.35 -1.07
C THR A 351 22.41 -7.57 -1.87
N ALA A 352 23.12 -8.70 -1.74
CA ALA A 352 22.77 -9.93 -2.43
C ALA A 352 21.40 -10.49 -1.99
N LYS A 353 21.08 -10.30 -0.71
CA LYS A 353 19.82 -10.66 -0.06
C LYS A 353 19.08 -9.39 0.37
N PRO A 354 17.76 -9.42 0.54
CA PRO A 354 17.00 -8.24 0.99
C PRO A 354 17.36 -7.84 2.43
N ILE A 355 17.45 -6.53 2.67
CA ILE A 355 17.43 -5.93 4.01
C ILE A 355 15.99 -5.51 4.29
N TYR A 356 15.49 -5.81 5.50
CA TYR A 356 14.15 -5.41 5.91
C TYR A 356 14.21 -4.37 7.01
N SER A 357 13.70 -3.17 6.77
CA SER A 357 13.78 -2.05 7.72
C SER A 357 12.42 -1.66 8.27
N PHE A 358 12.39 -1.35 9.56
CA PHE A 358 11.21 -0.92 10.30
C PHE A 358 11.51 0.42 10.98
N GLN A 359 10.49 1.27 11.08
CA GLN A 359 10.54 2.54 11.77
C GLN A 359 9.31 2.68 12.68
N TYR A 360 9.51 3.32 13.82
CA TYR A 360 8.48 3.68 14.79
C TYR A 360 8.76 5.10 15.27
N ILE A 361 7.83 6.00 14.97
CA ILE A 361 7.94 7.43 15.24
C ILE A 361 7.57 7.67 16.71
N LEU A 362 8.54 8.20 17.47
CA LEU A 362 8.48 8.44 18.92
C LEU A 362 8.29 9.93 19.26
N ASN A 363 8.34 10.81 18.25
CA ASN A 363 8.13 12.25 18.42
C ASN A 363 6.83 12.60 19.17
N PRO A 364 5.68 11.90 18.96
CA PRO A 364 4.45 12.27 19.63
C PRO A 364 4.48 12.18 21.17
N ALA A 365 5.40 11.41 21.75
CA ALA A 365 5.57 11.32 23.20
C ALA A 365 5.79 12.68 23.88
N GLU A 366 6.36 13.65 23.17
CA GLU A 366 6.65 14.99 23.70
C GLU A 366 5.38 15.76 24.12
N HIS A 367 4.19 15.35 23.65
CA HIS A 367 2.92 15.99 23.98
C HIS A 367 2.29 15.49 25.30
N TRP A 368 2.85 14.43 25.90
CA TRP A 368 2.46 13.97 27.24
C TRP A 368 3.08 14.85 28.32
N LYS A 369 2.45 14.90 29.51
CA LYS A 369 2.98 15.67 30.65
C LYS A 369 4.40 15.25 31.04
N ASP A 370 4.68 13.95 30.95
CA ASP A 370 5.97 13.33 31.25
C ASP A 370 6.03 11.97 30.54
N PHE A 371 7.21 11.56 30.08
CA PHE A 371 7.46 10.26 29.46
C PHE A 371 8.68 9.59 30.10
N LYS A 372 8.56 8.31 30.43
CA LYS A 372 9.62 7.50 31.06
C LYS A 372 9.71 6.12 30.42
N ASP A 373 10.74 5.37 30.80
CA ASP A 373 10.90 3.93 30.58
C ASP A 373 10.32 3.40 29.26
N LEU A 374 11.14 3.39 28.20
CA LEU A 374 10.83 2.71 26.95
C LEU A 374 11.49 1.33 26.93
N SER A 375 10.68 0.27 26.91
CA SER A 375 11.13 -1.11 26.70
C SER A 375 10.77 -1.56 25.30
N VAL A 376 11.75 -2.03 24.52
CA VAL A 376 11.53 -2.52 23.16
C VAL A 376 11.92 -3.97 23.05
N LYS A 377 11.07 -4.80 22.46
CA LYS A 377 11.30 -6.21 22.16
C LYS A 377 11.06 -6.49 20.68
N ILE A 378 12.00 -7.17 20.04
CA ILE A 378 11.91 -7.59 18.64
C ILE A 378 12.04 -9.11 18.57
N LEU A 379 11.02 -9.76 18.02
CA LEU A 379 11.03 -11.18 17.68
C LEU A 379 11.17 -11.33 16.16
N THR A 380 12.34 -11.77 15.70
CA THR A 380 12.67 -11.77 14.26
C THR A 380 12.14 -13.02 13.53
N PRO A 381 11.79 -12.95 12.24
CA PRO A 381 11.38 -14.11 11.47
C PRO A 381 12.56 -15.05 11.18
N LYS A 382 12.25 -16.23 10.64
CA LYS A 382 13.29 -17.20 10.24
C LYS A 382 14.07 -16.75 9.00
N GLU A 383 13.46 -15.97 8.12
CA GLU A 383 14.06 -15.52 6.86
C GLU A 383 15.02 -14.34 7.01
N ALA A 384 14.90 -13.55 8.08
CA ALA A 384 15.84 -12.49 8.44
C ALA A 384 16.03 -12.47 9.97
N PRO A 385 16.81 -13.41 10.53
CA PRO A 385 16.88 -13.63 11.97
C PRO A 385 17.85 -12.69 12.71
N TYR A 386 18.60 -11.85 11.98
CA TYR A 386 19.65 -11.03 12.56
C TYR A 386 19.35 -9.54 12.45
N LEU A 387 19.44 -8.86 13.59
CA LEU A 387 19.44 -7.41 13.68
C LEU A 387 20.82 -6.89 13.26
N VAL A 388 20.89 -6.12 12.17
CA VAL A 388 22.16 -5.66 11.57
C VAL A 388 22.37 -4.15 11.65
N ASP A 389 21.32 -3.37 11.88
CA ASP A 389 21.39 -1.93 12.11
C ASP A 389 20.23 -1.49 13.01
N SER A 390 20.45 -0.49 13.85
CA SER A 390 19.44 0.04 14.78
C SER A 390 19.81 1.44 15.25
N SER A 391 18.80 2.30 15.48
CA SER A 391 19.00 3.62 16.11
C SER A 391 19.30 3.54 17.61
N VAL A 392 18.96 2.42 18.25
CA VAL A 392 19.25 2.14 19.67
C VAL A 392 20.01 0.83 19.86
N SER A 393 20.74 0.72 20.98
CA SER A 393 21.50 -0.50 21.32
C SER A 393 20.59 -1.60 21.84
N PHE A 394 20.56 -2.75 21.16
CA PHE A 394 19.83 -3.94 21.57
C PHE A 394 20.76 -5.02 22.12
N GLU A 395 20.27 -5.74 23.12
CA GLU A 395 20.87 -6.98 23.61
C GLU A 395 20.13 -8.19 23.04
N LYS A 396 20.87 -9.20 22.58
CA LYS A 396 20.30 -10.48 22.14
C LYS A 396 20.04 -11.35 23.37
N THR A 397 18.78 -11.47 23.77
CA THR A 397 18.37 -12.19 25.00
C THR A 397 17.91 -13.62 24.74
N GLY A 398 17.66 -13.98 23.47
CA GLY A 398 17.25 -15.33 23.08
C GLY A 398 17.54 -15.64 21.62
N GLU A 399 17.11 -16.83 21.17
CA GLU A 399 17.13 -17.15 19.74
C GLU A 399 16.11 -16.26 19.02
N ARG A 400 16.57 -15.40 18.11
CA ARG A 400 15.71 -14.46 17.36
C ARG A 400 14.95 -13.46 18.24
N GLU A 401 15.48 -13.17 19.43
CA GLU A 401 14.91 -12.21 20.37
C GLU A 401 15.96 -11.15 20.74
N TYR A 402 15.57 -9.89 20.59
CA TYR A 402 16.38 -8.72 20.90
C TYR A 402 15.58 -7.76 21.78
N THR A 403 16.21 -7.23 22.83
CA THR A 403 15.57 -6.28 23.75
C THR A 403 16.43 -5.05 24.00
N ALA A 404 15.78 -3.90 24.17
CA ALA A 404 16.41 -2.65 24.57
C ALA A 404 15.59 -2.00 25.69
N PHE A 405 16.27 -1.29 26.59
CA PHE A 405 15.64 -0.49 27.63
C PHE A 405 16.25 0.91 27.62
N LEU A 406 15.41 1.93 27.60
CA LEU A 406 15.79 3.33 27.69
C LEU A 406 15.02 3.99 28.84
N SER A 407 15.69 4.72 29.71
CA SER A 407 15.05 5.44 30.83
C SER A 407 14.27 6.68 30.39
N SER A 408 14.48 7.13 29.16
CA SER A 408 13.85 8.29 28.53
C SER A 408 13.71 8.04 27.03
N LEU A 409 12.99 8.91 26.34
CA LEU A 409 12.94 8.90 24.88
C LEU A 409 14.35 9.07 24.28
N PRO A 410 14.67 8.37 23.19
CA PRO A 410 15.86 8.65 22.39
C PRO A 410 15.71 9.95 21.58
N ASP A 411 16.82 10.58 21.21
CA ASP A 411 16.84 11.81 20.39
C ASP A 411 16.31 11.61 18.95
N GLN A 412 16.19 10.36 18.51
CA GLN A 412 15.76 9.97 17.17
C GLN A 412 14.72 8.87 17.25
N ASP A 413 13.84 8.79 16.26
CA ASP A 413 12.87 7.71 16.12
C ASP A 413 13.52 6.32 16.18
N LEU A 414 12.74 5.34 16.65
CA LEU A 414 13.17 3.96 16.66
C LEU A 414 13.21 3.44 15.22
N ARG A 415 14.37 2.97 14.78
CA ARG A 415 14.58 2.34 13.49
C ARG A 415 15.44 1.11 13.68
N PHE A 416 15.10 0.03 13.00
CA PHE A 416 15.93 -1.17 12.96
C PHE A 416 15.87 -1.90 11.62
N SER A 417 16.92 -2.65 11.30
CA SER A 417 17.03 -3.42 10.07
C SER A 417 17.42 -4.86 10.33
N LEU A 418 16.73 -5.78 9.66
CA LEU A 418 16.95 -7.22 9.72
C LEU A 418 17.59 -7.74 8.43
N TYR A 419 18.40 -8.79 8.57
CA TYR A 419 19.07 -9.46 7.45
C TYR A 419 19.16 -10.97 7.68
N GLU A 420 19.39 -11.72 6.61
CA GLU A 420 19.50 -13.18 6.65
C GLU A 420 20.77 -13.66 7.39
N ASP A 421 21.85 -12.87 7.33
CA ASP A 421 23.15 -13.17 7.94
C ASP A 421 23.49 -12.16 9.06
N GLU A 422 24.37 -12.54 10.00
CA GLU A 422 24.74 -11.68 11.16
C GLU A 422 25.37 -10.34 10.76
N GLN A 423 26.02 -10.28 9.61
CA GLN A 423 26.65 -9.07 9.09
C GLN A 423 26.54 -9.00 7.58
N ILE A 424 26.38 -7.78 7.07
CA ILE A 424 26.40 -7.51 5.63
C ILE A 424 27.86 -7.42 5.17
N THR A 425 28.30 -8.39 4.36
CA THR A 425 29.68 -8.44 3.90
C THR A 425 29.95 -7.51 2.71
N LEU A 426 31.22 -7.27 2.40
CA LEU A 426 31.62 -6.57 1.17
C LEU A 426 31.17 -7.33 -0.09
N ILE A 427 31.18 -8.66 -0.05
CA ILE A 427 30.73 -9.50 -1.17
C ILE A 427 29.24 -9.27 -1.41
N ASP A 428 28.42 -9.22 -0.35
CA ASP A 428 26.99 -8.94 -0.47
C ASP A 428 26.74 -7.59 -1.12
N ARG A 429 27.48 -6.55 -0.69
CA ARG A 429 27.35 -5.19 -1.25
C ARG A 429 27.77 -5.10 -2.71
N THR A 430 28.89 -5.72 -3.07
CA THR A 430 29.36 -5.74 -4.46
C THR A 430 28.43 -6.53 -5.37
N THR A 431 27.90 -7.65 -4.87
CA THR A 431 26.93 -8.49 -5.58
C THR A 431 25.62 -7.75 -5.80
N GLY A 432 25.07 -7.11 -4.77
CA GLY A 432 23.87 -6.27 -4.86
C GLY A 432 24.02 -5.14 -5.89
N LYS A 433 25.15 -4.40 -5.85
CA LYS A 433 25.43 -3.35 -6.84
C LYS A 433 25.51 -3.88 -8.28
N LEU A 434 26.14 -5.04 -8.47
CA LEU A 434 26.22 -5.67 -9.80
C LEU A 434 24.83 -6.06 -10.31
N TYR A 435 24.00 -6.67 -9.44
CA TYR A 435 22.60 -6.96 -9.76
C TYR A 435 21.77 -5.72 -10.05
N GLY A 436 21.95 -4.63 -9.29
CA GLY A 436 21.27 -3.37 -9.56
C GLY A 436 21.65 -2.75 -10.90
N TYR A 437 22.92 -2.84 -11.30
CA TYR A 437 23.41 -2.21 -12.54
C TYR A 437 23.15 -3.05 -13.80
N PHE A 438 23.29 -4.37 -13.71
CA PHE A 438 23.22 -5.27 -14.87
C PHE A 438 21.97 -6.17 -14.87
N GLY A 439 21.15 -6.15 -13.82
CA GLY A 439 19.93 -6.96 -13.71
C GLY A 439 20.22 -8.44 -13.98
N TYR A 440 19.39 -9.05 -14.84
CA TYR A 440 19.57 -10.44 -15.28
C TYR A 440 20.86 -10.69 -16.08
N ALA A 441 21.52 -9.65 -16.61
CA ALA A 441 22.80 -9.79 -17.31
C ALA A 441 24.01 -9.89 -16.36
N THR A 442 23.81 -9.75 -15.04
CA THR A 442 24.89 -9.82 -14.04
C THR A 442 25.79 -11.05 -14.18
N PRO A 443 25.26 -12.29 -14.34
CA PRO A 443 26.12 -13.46 -14.51
C PRO A 443 26.94 -13.41 -15.80
N VAL A 444 26.41 -12.82 -16.88
CA VAL A 444 27.11 -12.66 -18.16
C VAL A 444 28.29 -11.68 -18.00
N VAL A 445 28.08 -10.58 -17.29
CA VAL A 445 29.12 -9.58 -17.04
C VAL A 445 30.22 -10.15 -16.15
N VAL A 446 29.86 -10.82 -15.06
CA VAL A 446 30.81 -11.50 -14.16
C VAL A 446 31.58 -12.58 -14.92
N GLY A 447 30.89 -13.41 -15.69
CA GLY A 447 31.52 -14.41 -16.56
C GLY A 447 32.50 -13.79 -17.56
N GLY A 448 32.10 -12.69 -18.22
CA GLY A 448 32.96 -11.95 -19.14
C GLY A 448 34.24 -11.42 -18.49
N ILE A 449 34.13 -10.84 -17.28
CA ILE A 449 35.30 -10.36 -16.52
C ILE A 449 36.25 -11.51 -16.18
N VAL A 450 35.73 -12.65 -15.73
CA VAL A 450 36.55 -13.84 -15.41
C VAL A 450 37.28 -14.36 -16.64
N ILE A 451 36.60 -14.41 -17.80
CA ILE A 451 37.20 -14.84 -19.07
C ILE A 451 38.32 -13.88 -19.47
N ILE A 452 38.09 -12.57 -19.40
CA ILE A 452 39.10 -11.55 -19.74
C ILE A 452 40.32 -11.70 -18.82
N ALA A 453 40.12 -11.85 -17.51
CA ALA A 453 41.19 -12.05 -16.55
C ALA A 453 42.00 -13.33 -16.84
N ALA A 454 41.34 -14.45 -17.13
CA ALA A 454 42.00 -15.70 -17.50
C ALA A 454 42.84 -15.55 -18.79
N ILE A 455 42.32 -14.83 -19.79
CA ILE A 455 43.06 -14.53 -21.03
C ILE A 455 44.30 -13.69 -20.73
N ILE A 456 44.20 -12.65 -19.90
CA ILE A 456 45.34 -11.80 -19.52
C ILE A 456 46.41 -12.63 -18.80
N ILE A 457 46.03 -13.52 -17.88
CA ILE A 457 46.95 -14.42 -17.17
C ILE A 457 47.64 -15.37 -18.16
N LEU A 458 46.89 -16.02 -19.06
CA LEU A 458 47.47 -16.91 -20.06
C LEU A 458 48.45 -16.17 -20.99
N LEU A 459 48.13 -14.94 -21.38
CA LEU A 459 49.00 -14.11 -22.20
C LEU A 459 50.27 -13.69 -21.45
N SER A 460 50.19 -13.35 -20.15
CA SER A 460 51.37 -13.00 -19.34
C SER A 460 52.29 -14.20 -19.14
N PHE A 461 51.75 -15.38 -18.85
CA PHE A 461 52.51 -16.63 -18.78
C PHE A 461 53.18 -16.97 -20.12
N SER A 462 52.47 -16.82 -21.24
CA SER A 462 53.05 -17.08 -22.57
C SER A 462 54.20 -16.12 -22.92
N ARG A 463 54.13 -14.86 -22.45
CA ARG A 463 55.21 -13.88 -22.60
C ARG A 463 56.40 -14.18 -21.69
N MET A 464 56.17 -14.70 -20.49
CA MET A 464 57.25 -15.12 -19.58
C MET A 464 58.01 -16.34 -20.11
N ILE A 465 57.31 -17.33 -20.69
CA ILE A 465 57.95 -18.51 -21.29
C ILE A 465 58.80 -18.10 -22.50
N LYS A 466 58.29 -17.21 -23.37
CA LYS A 466 59.05 -16.66 -24.52
C LYS A 466 60.22 -15.74 -24.16
N LYS A 467 60.34 -15.29 -22.90
CA LYS A 467 61.49 -14.51 -22.42
C LYS A 467 62.58 -15.39 -21.78
N LYS A 468 62.31 -16.68 -21.56
CA LYS A 468 63.25 -17.66 -21.00
C LYS A 468 63.89 -18.55 -22.07
N GLU A 469 63.36 -18.55 -23.30
CA GLU A 469 64.06 -18.93 -24.52
C GLU A 469 64.75 -17.69 -25.10
#